data_AF-A0A939HCF5-F1
#
_entry.id   AF-A0A939HCF5-F1
#
_cell.length_a   1.000
_cell.length_b   1.000
_cell.length_c   1.000
_cell.angle_alpha   90.00
_cell.angle_beta   90.00
_cell.angle_gamma   90.00
#
_symmetry.space_group_name_H-M   'P 1'
#
loop_
_entity.id
_entity.type
_entity.pdbx_description
1 polymer ?
#
loop_
_entity_poly.entity_id
_entity_poly.type
_entity_poly.pdbx_seq_one_letter_code
_entity_poly.pdbx_strand_id
1 'polypeptide(L)' 'MELREILRAFLFIIAACSFGISVLSFFTLAKMKSVPKKNRNLMEYQKPKQYKTLGISTLAISAVALVLALWV' A
#
# COMPACT_ATOMS: atom_id res chain seq x y z
N MET A 1 17.69 3.34 24.96
CA MET A 1 16.63 3.59 23.97
C MET A 1 15.36 3.75 24.76
N GLU A 2 14.77 4.93 24.73
CA GLU A 2 13.54 5.23 25.47
C GLU A 2 12.34 4.51 24.82
N LEU A 3 11.32 4.17 25.61
CA LEU A 3 10.11 3.49 25.10
C LEU A 3 9.49 4.24 23.91
N ARG A 4 9.57 5.58 23.92
CA ARG A 4 9.11 6.44 22.82
C ARG A 4 9.88 6.23 21.52
N GLU A 5 11.20 6.06 21.58
CA GLU A 5 12.03 5.85 20.39
C GLU A 5 11.72 4.51 19.73
N ILE A 6 11.47 3.48 20.55
CA ILE A 6 11.06 2.15 20.08
C ILE A 6 9.69 2.25 19.39
N LEU A 7 8.72 2.93 20.01
CA LEU A 7 7.38 3.11 19.44
C LEU A 7 7.44 3.86 18.10
N ARG A 8 8.23 4.93 18.05
CA ARG A 8 8.47 5.74 16.85
C ARG A 8 9.08 4.91 15.73
N ALA A 9 10.09 4.09 16.04
CA ALA A 9 10.71 3.19 15.06
C ALA A 9 9.69 2.19 14.49
N PHE A 10 8.85 1.58 15.34
CA PHE A 10 7.79 0.69 14.87
C PHE A 10 6.78 1.41 13.97
N LEU A 11 6.37 2.63 14.30
CA LEU A 11 5.47 3.41 13.46
C LEU A 11 6.08 3.74 12.09
N PHE A 12 7.38 4.06 12.04
CA PHE A 12 8.10 4.24 10.77
C PHE A 12 8.16 2.97 9.94
N ILE A 13 8.40 1.81 10.57
CA ILE A 13 8.39 0.51 9.88
C ILE A 13 7.00 0.23 9.27
N ILE A 14 5.93 0.45 10.06
CA ILE A 14 4.55 0.25 9.59
C ILE A 14 4.24 1.20 8.42
N ALA A 15 4.67 2.46 8.53
CA ALA A 15 4.47 3.45 7.48
C ALA A 15 5.18 3.04 6.18
N ALA A 16 6.44 2.61 6.27
CA ALA A 16 7.25 2.17 5.13
C ALA A 16 6.68 0.90 4.46
N CYS A 17 6.34 -0.13 5.25
CA CYS A 17 5.74 -1.36 4.74
C CYS A 17 4.40 -1.10 4.04
N SER A 18 3.53 -0.30 4.67
CA SER A 18 2.22 0.04 4.11
C SER A 18 2.35 0.87 2.83
N PHE A 19 3.34 1.78 2.77
CA PHE A 19 3.64 2.53 1.55
C PHE A 19 4.11 1.61 0.42
N GLY A 20 5.01 0.67 0.70
CA GLY A 20 5.48 -0.32 -0.28
C GLY A 20 4.34 -1.16 -0.86
N ILE A 21 3.42 -1.63 -0.01
CA ILE A 21 2.23 -2.37 -0.47
C ILE A 21 1.36 -1.49 -1.37
N SER A 22 1.18 -0.23 -1.02
CA SER A 22 0.39 0.73 -1.82
C SER A 22 0.97 0.89 -3.23
N VAL A 23 2.29 1.11 -3.33
CA VAL A 23 3.02 1.25 -4.60
C VAL A 23 2.88 -0.01 -5.45
N LEU A 24 3.10 -1.19 -4.86
CA LEU A 24 2.94 -2.48 -5.56
C LEU A 24 1.51 -2.68 -6.07
N SER A 25 0.51 -2.29 -5.28
CA SER A 25 -0.89 -2.39 -5.64
C SER A 25 -1.24 -1.51 -6.85
N PHE A 26 -0.78 -0.25 -6.85
CA PHE A 26 -0.99 0.65 -7.98
C PHE A 26 -0.18 0.26 -9.22
N PHE A 27 1.04 -0.23 -9.06
CA PHE A 27 1.84 -0.77 -10.16
C PHE A 27 1.14 -1.96 -10.83
N THR A 28 0.64 -2.89 -10.01
CA THR A 28 -0.10 -4.06 -10.49
C THR A 28 -1.39 -3.63 -11.21
N LEU A 29 -2.11 -2.64 -10.66
CA LEU A 29 -3.29 -2.06 -11.30
C LEU A 29 -2.97 -1.41 -12.65
N ALA A 30 -1.86 -0.68 -12.77
CA ALA A 30 -1.40 -0.09 -14.01
C ALA A 30 -1.06 -1.17 -15.05
N LYS A 31 -0.35 -2.21 -14.64
CA LYS A 31 -0.03 -3.37 -15.49
C LYS A 31 -1.31 -4.06 -15.98
N MET A 32 -2.30 -4.25 -15.12
CA MET A 32 -3.61 -4.82 -15.49
C MET A 32 -4.39 -3.98 -16.50
N LYS A 33 -4.27 -2.65 -16.43
CA LYS A 33 -4.87 -1.75 -17.43
C LYS A 33 -4.20 -1.85 -18.80
N SER A 34 -2.89 -2.15 -18.84
CA SER A 34 -2.14 -2.29 -20.10
C SER A 34 -2.50 -3.55 -20.90
N VAL A 35 -3.00 -4.60 -20.24
CA VAL A 35 -3.33 -5.86 -20.93
C VAL A 35 -4.63 -5.73 -21.75
N PRO A 36 -4.61 -6.04 -23.06
CA PRO A 36 -5.78 -5.97 -23.93
C PRO A 36 -6.92 -6.85 -23.41
N LYS A 37 -8.17 -6.36 -23.48
CA LYS A 37 -9.37 -7.06 -23.00
C LYS A 37 -9.50 -8.49 -23.54
N LYS A 38 -9.00 -8.77 -24.74
CA LYS A 38 -9.04 -10.09 -25.40
C LYS A 38 -8.20 -11.15 -24.67
N ASN A 39 -7.19 -10.74 -23.90
CA ASN A 39 -6.29 -11.62 -23.14
C ASN A 39 -6.58 -11.62 -21.61
N ARG A 40 -7.64 -10.93 -21.15
CA ARG A 40 -8.00 -10.80 -19.72
C ARG A 40 -8.69 -12.03 -19.10
N ASN A 41 -8.60 -13.20 -19.74
CA ASN A 41 -9.25 -14.41 -19.25
C ASN A 41 -8.52 -15.10 -18.08
N LEU A 42 -7.43 -14.50 -17.61
CA LEU A 42 -6.72 -14.91 -16.40
C LEU A 42 -7.39 -14.25 -15.18
N MET A 43 -7.79 -15.05 -14.17
CA MET A 43 -8.44 -14.60 -12.92
C MET A 43 -7.77 -13.37 -12.28
N GLU A 44 -6.44 -13.23 -12.43
CA GLU A 44 -5.66 -12.10 -11.92
C GLU A 44 -6.14 -10.74 -12.46
N TYR A 45 -6.54 -10.66 -13.72
CA TYR A 45 -6.91 -9.39 -14.38
C TYR A 45 -8.39 -9.02 -14.20
N GLN A 46 -9.17 -9.86 -13.52
CA GLN A 46 -10.61 -9.68 -13.34
C GLN A 46 -10.97 -8.78 -12.15
N LYS A 47 -10.06 -8.55 -11.19
CA LYS A 47 -10.35 -7.81 -9.95
C LYS A 47 -9.54 -6.50 -9.80
N PRO A 48 -9.55 -5.57 -10.78
CA PRO A 48 -8.84 -4.30 -10.66
C PRO A 48 -9.35 -3.42 -9.51
N LYS A 49 -10.63 -3.56 -9.12
CA LYS A 49 -11.17 -2.87 -7.93
C LYS A 49 -10.44 -3.26 -6.65
N GLN A 50 -10.03 -4.52 -6.52
CA GLN A 50 -9.36 -5.01 -5.30
C GLN A 50 -7.99 -4.34 -5.11
N TYR A 51 -7.19 -4.24 -6.18
CA TYR A 51 -5.90 -3.53 -6.16
C TYR A 51 -6.08 -2.02 -5.96
N LYS A 52 -7.12 -1.41 -6.52
CA LYS A 52 -7.43 -0.01 -6.25
C LYS A 52 -7.73 0.21 -4.76
N THR A 53 -8.62 -0.58 -4.19
CA THR A 53 -9.01 -0.47 -2.78
C THR A 53 -7.83 -0.76 -1.85
N LEU A 54 -7.06 -1.82 -2.13
CA LEU A 54 -5.87 -2.19 -1.36
C LEU A 54 -4.79 -1.09 -1.40
N GLY A 55 -4.53 -0.52 -2.59
CA GLY A 55 -3.57 0.58 -2.73
C GLY A 55 -3.97 1.82 -1.93
N ILE A 56 -5.25 2.21 -1.98
CA ILE A 56 -5.76 3.37 -1.25
C ILE A 56 -5.78 3.13 0.27
N SER A 57 -6.24 1.96 0.73
CA SER A 57 -6.31 1.66 2.16
C SER A 57 -4.93 1.60 2.81
N THR A 58 -3.97 0.97 2.15
CA THR A 58 -2.58 0.90 2.64
C THR A 58 -1.86 2.25 2.57
N LEU A 59 -2.21 3.11 1.61
CA LEU A 59 -1.73 4.49 1.59
C LEU A 59 -2.26 5.30 2.78
N ALA A 60 -3.54 5.14 3.11
CA ALA A 60 -4.15 5.81 4.26
C ALA A 60 -3.50 5.35 5.58
N ILE A 61 -3.26 4.05 5.75
CA ILE A 61 -2.55 3.50 6.91
C ILE A 61 -1.14 4.07 6.99
N SER A 62 -0.41 4.13 5.87
CA SER A 62 0.92 4.70 5.82
C SER A 62 0.94 6.18 6.25
N ALA A 63 0.01 6.98 5.72
CA ALA A 63 -0.10 8.40 6.06
C ALA A 63 -0.39 8.61 7.56
N VAL A 64 -1.35 7.87 8.12
CA VAL A 64 -1.69 7.97 9.55
C VAL A 64 -0.53 7.52 10.43
N ALA A 65 0.10 6.39 10.11
CA ALA A 65 1.26 5.89 10.85
C ALA A 65 2.42 6.89 10.83
N LEU A 66 2.66 7.56 9.71
CA LEU A 66 3.72 8.57 9.57
C LEU A 66 3.39 9.84 10.36
N VAL A 67 2.14 10.31 10.36
CA VAL A 67 1.71 11.44 11.20
C VAL A 67 1.90 11.12 12.68
N LEU A 68 1.52 9.93 13.12
CA LEU A 68 1.72 9.48 14.51
C LEU A 68 3.21 9.33 14.83
N ALA A 69 4.03 8.82 13.92
CA ALA A 69 5.48 8.69 14.11
C ALA A 69 6.21 10.04 14.21
N LEU A 70 5.67 11.09 13.60
CA LEU A 70 6.21 12.44 13.68
C LEU A 70 5.74 13.19 14.93
N TRP A 71 4.58 12.81 15.47
CA TRP A 71 4.01 13.39 16.68
C TRP A 71 4.62 12.82 17.98
N VAL A 72 4.91 11.52 17.99
CA VAL A 72 5.51 10.78 19.12
C VAL A 72 7.02 11.00 19.21
#